data_AF-A0A937TPU5-F1
#
_entry.id   AF-A0A937TPU5-F1
#
_cell.length_a   1.000
_cell.length_b   1.000
_cell.length_c   1.000
_cell.angle_alpha   90.00
_cell.angle_beta   90.00
_cell.angle_gamma   90.00
#
_symmetry.space_group_name_H-M   'P 1'
#
loop_
_entity.id
_entity.type
_entity.pdbx_description
1 polymer ?
#
loop_
_entity_poly.entity_id
_entity_poly.type
_entity_poly.pdbx_seq_one_letter_code
_entity_poly.pdbx_strand_id
1 'polypeptide(L)'
;MKGSKAKGRQLIKIEEVRPEDMSLEETQLTEQLYNSAGLNPVVDAGLKDYDKRLQREMKLMNKVLGPRGSDIKGYGEAVAKRVALAVYALLNKQYGGKVGDLRSYLMTLEDERNRANVRYDELMGRVVGILGDEYKELRTDSKAFMEKLTTVLGEDLKESKIDQQALAEKLVDIDGLRDRIKTLGKEKEHQTEEYEAQITSLRSEHNEEAGNLRAQIAELDSRIKTLESEKATLTSDLAQLKSDYNQLKKAIATLAGAIPYEEIGGKLGEELYGFILDDSKVPDMVIAGLGKFIDFRKYLGMAAAKGAEEAGKHAGETLNRVLQK
;
A
#
# COMPACT_ATOMS: atom_id res chain seq x y z
N MET A 1 -6.03 16.40 -36.95
CA MET A 1 -6.25 17.45 -35.94
C MET A 1 -7.75 17.68 -35.74
N LYS A 2 -8.15 18.05 -34.52
CA LYS A 2 -9.52 18.17 -33.95
C LYS A 2 -10.06 16.79 -33.51
N GLY A 3 -10.32 16.50 -32.24
CA GLY A 3 -10.40 17.30 -31.02
C GLY A 3 -11.41 16.60 -30.11
N SER A 4 -10.93 15.64 -29.30
CA SER A 4 -11.76 14.86 -28.37
C SER A 4 -12.25 15.77 -27.24
N LYS A 5 -13.55 16.07 -27.22
CA LYS A 5 -14.20 16.84 -26.14
C LYS A 5 -14.27 15.99 -24.88
N ALA A 6 -13.64 16.49 -23.82
CA ALA A 6 -13.74 15.98 -22.46
C ALA A 6 -15.22 15.90 -22.02
N LYS A 7 -15.67 14.69 -21.68
CA LYS A 7 -16.98 14.43 -21.07
C LYS A 7 -16.89 14.85 -19.60
N GLY A 8 -17.46 16.02 -19.27
CA GLY A 8 -17.52 16.55 -17.92
C GLY A 8 -18.16 15.56 -16.95
N ARG A 9 -17.47 15.29 -15.83
CA ARG A 9 -18.00 14.55 -14.69
C ARG A 9 -19.03 15.42 -13.99
N GLN A 10 -20.31 15.09 -14.11
CA GLN A 10 -21.36 15.65 -13.27
C GLN A 10 -21.26 14.96 -11.89
N LEU A 11 -20.71 15.68 -10.92
CA LEU A 11 -20.75 15.30 -9.50
C LEU A 11 -22.19 15.53 -9.01
N ILE A 12 -22.89 14.45 -8.64
CA ILE A 12 -24.19 14.54 -7.99
C ILE A 12 -23.94 15.14 -6.59
N LYS A 13 -24.62 16.24 -6.28
CA LYS A 13 -24.55 16.88 -4.96
C LYS A 13 -25.24 15.97 -3.93
N ILE A 14 -24.57 15.74 -2.80
CA ILE A 14 -24.97 14.84 -1.71
C ILE A 14 -26.26 15.31 -0.99
N GLU A 15 -26.81 16.47 -1.36
CA GLU A 15 -27.99 17.08 -0.72
C GLU A 15 -29.34 16.42 -1.04
N GLU A 16 -29.43 15.53 -2.05
CA GLU A 16 -30.74 15.05 -2.54
C GLU A 16 -31.28 13.75 -1.93
N VAL A 17 -30.53 13.01 -1.12
CA VAL A 17 -31.07 11.81 -0.47
C VAL A 17 -31.58 12.19 0.92
N ARG A 18 -32.89 12.27 1.14
CA ARG A 18 -33.46 12.47 2.47
C ARG A 18 -33.73 11.09 3.12
N PRO A 19 -33.48 10.92 4.43
CA PRO A 19 -33.62 9.62 5.09
C PRO A 19 -35.08 9.15 5.21
N GLU A 20 -36.02 10.07 5.02
CA GLU A 20 -37.46 9.85 5.16
C GLU A 20 -38.10 9.20 3.91
N ASP A 21 -37.37 9.12 2.79
CA ASP A 21 -37.88 8.65 1.49
C ASP A 21 -37.35 7.27 1.04
N MET A 22 -36.61 6.54 1.89
CA MET A 22 -36.04 5.23 1.53
C MET A 22 -37.09 4.12 1.62
N SER A 23 -37.18 3.27 0.57
CA SER A 23 -38.06 2.11 0.59
C SER A 23 -37.55 1.01 1.54
N LEU A 24 -38.43 0.11 1.97
CA LEU A 24 -38.09 -0.95 2.93
C LEU A 24 -37.01 -1.91 2.38
N GLU A 25 -37.04 -2.19 1.09
CA GLU A 25 -36.05 -3.04 0.40
C GLU A 25 -34.69 -2.36 0.31
N GLU A 26 -34.65 -1.07 0.02
CA GLU A 26 -33.42 -0.29 0.02
C GLU A 26 -32.82 -0.22 1.42
N THR A 27 -33.65 -0.08 2.46
CA THR A 27 -33.21 -0.05 3.85
C THR A 27 -32.53 -1.37 4.24
N GLN A 28 -33.12 -2.51 3.88
CA GLN A 28 -32.58 -3.84 4.16
C GLN A 28 -31.28 -4.12 3.39
N LEU A 29 -31.23 -3.74 2.10
CA LEU A 29 -30.02 -3.87 1.29
C LEU A 29 -28.88 -3.00 1.86
N THR A 30 -29.20 -1.81 2.35
CA THR A 30 -28.21 -0.89 2.91
C THR A 30 -27.67 -1.40 4.25
N GLU A 31 -28.49 -2.02 5.09
CA GLU A 31 -28.04 -2.69 6.31
C GLU A 31 -27.18 -3.91 6.03
N GLN A 32 -27.53 -4.72 5.03
CA GLN A 32 -26.70 -5.85 4.61
C GLN A 32 -25.34 -5.39 4.08
N LEU A 33 -25.32 -4.37 3.22
CA LEU A 33 -24.08 -3.80 2.68
C LEU A 33 -23.23 -3.19 3.80
N TYR A 34 -23.83 -2.42 4.71
CA TYR A 34 -23.15 -1.81 5.86
C TYR A 34 -22.48 -2.85 6.78
N ASN A 35 -23.17 -3.95 7.08
CA ASN A 35 -22.64 -5.04 7.90
C ASN A 35 -21.58 -5.86 7.15
N SER A 36 -21.79 -6.17 5.86
CA SER A 36 -20.85 -6.93 5.02
C SER A 36 -19.53 -6.22 4.75
N ALA A 37 -19.57 -4.89 4.65
CA ALA A 37 -18.40 -4.05 4.42
C ALA A 37 -17.56 -3.83 5.70
N GLY A 38 -17.98 -4.39 6.84
CA GLY A 38 -17.26 -4.28 8.10
C GLY A 38 -17.06 -2.82 8.54
N LEU A 39 -18.04 -1.95 8.27
CA LEU A 39 -17.92 -0.51 8.52
C LEU A 39 -18.16 -0.14 9.99
N ASN A 40 -18.73 -1.06 10.80
CA ASN A 40 -18.90 -0.89 12.24
C ASN A 40 -17.63 -0.41 12.98
N PRO A 41 -16.46 -1.08 12.86
CA PRO A 41 -15.23 -0.61 13.49
C PRO A 41 -14.74 0.74 12.99
N VAL A 42 -15.05 1.13 11.74
CA VAL A 42 -14.66 2.43 11.17
C VAL A 42 -15.56 3.55 11.71
N VAL A 43 -16.85 3.29 11.82
CA VAL A 43 -17.80 4.20 12.46
C VAL A 43 -17.50 4.32 13.97
N ASP A 44 -17.19 3.22 14.65
CA ASP A 44 -16.78 3.23 16.06
C ASP A 44 -15.43 3.93 16.28
N ALA A 45 -14.47 3.78 15.35
CA ALA A 45 -13.20 4.52 15.38
C ALA A 45 -13.41 6.01 15.11
N GLY A 46 -14.27 6.35 14.14
CA GLY A 46 -14.68 7.72 13.86
C GLY A 46 -15.40 8.36 15.04
N LEU A 47 -16.29 7.63 15.71
CA LEU A 47 -16.95 8.07 16.94
C LEU A 47 -15.96 8.22 18.09
N LYS A 48 -14.98 7.33 18.26
CA LYS A 48 -13.90 7.48 19.26
C LYS A 48 -13.00 8.68 18.99
N ASP A 49 -12.67 8.97 17.73
CA ASP A 49 -11.84 10.12 17.37
C ASP A 49 -12.63 11.43 17.49
N TYR A 50 -13.92 11.40 17.17
CA TYR A 50 -14.82 12.51 17.40
C TYR A 50 -15.07 12.75 18.89
N ASP A 51 -15.26 11.71 19.71
CA ASP A 51 -15.40 11.81 21.17
C ASP A 51 -14.10 12.31 21.82
N LYS A 52 -12.91 11.93 21.29
CA LYS A 52 -11.63 12.52 21.70
C LYS A 52 -11.50 14.00 21.33
N ARG A 53 -12.02 14.43 20.17
CA ARG A 53 -12.07 15.84 19.74
C ARG A 53 -13.11 16.63 20.53
N LEU A 54 -14.27 16.03 20.78
CA LEU A 54 -15.35 16.59 21.59
C LEU A 54 -14.92 16.69 23.06
N GLN A 55 -14.13 15.77 23.62
CA GLN A 55 -13.55 15.93 24.95
C GLN A 55 -12.50 17.05 25.03
N ARG A 56 -11.80 17.35 23.93
CA ARG A 56 -10.92 18.55 23.86
C ARG A 56 -11.74 19.85 23.80
N GLU A 57 -12.91 19.84 23.17
CA GLU A 57 -13.79 21.02 23.05
C GLU A 57 -14.82 21.16 24.20
N MET A 58 -15.24 20.07 24.84
CA MET A 58 -16.17 20.00 25.98
C MET A 58 -15.55 20.54 27.26
N LYS A 59 -14.22 20.62 27.39
CA LYS A 59 -13.60 21.37 28.49
C LYS A 59 -13.96 22.86 28.46
N LEU A 60 -14.31 23.40 27.28
CA LEU A 60 -14.75 24.80 27.12
C LEU A 60 -16.29 24.94 27.12
N MET A 61 -17.05 23.94 26.65
CA MET A 61 -18.52 24.06 26.51
C MET A 61 -19.38 23.35 27.57
N ASN A 62 -18.87 22.40 28.36
CA ASN A 62 -19.65 21.74 29.43
C ASN A 62 -19.99 22.64 30.62
N LYS A 63 -19.47 23.87 30.66
CA LYS A 63 -19.85 24.85 31.68
C LYS A 63 -21.14 25.61 31.32
N VAL A 64 -21.63 25.49 30.08
CA VAL A 64 -22.74 26.33 29.59
C VAL A 64 -23.92 25.53 29.03
N LEU A 65 -23.72 24.36 28.40
CA LEU A 65 -24.83 23.59 27.79
C LEU A 65 -24.62 22.08 28.01
N GLY A 66 -25.59 21.41 28.65
CA GLY A 66 -25.53 20.00 29.05
C GLY A 66 -25.49 18.96 27.91
N PRO A 67 -25.41 17.65 28.25
CA PRO A 67 -24.96 16.59 27.35
C PRO A 67 -26.00 16.22 26.28
N ARG A 68 -25.71 16.52 25.01
CA ARG A 68 -26.47 16.07 23.83
C ARG A 68 -25.72 14.93 23.11
N GLY A 69 -25.76 13.73 23.69
CA GLY A 69 -25.01 12.56 23.18
C GLY A 69 -25.77 11.65 22.20
N SER A 70 -27.08 11.81 22.01
CA SER A 70 -27.91 10.80 21.33
C SER A 70 -28.08 10.98 19.80
N ASP A 71 -27.95 12.18 19.25
CA ASP A 71 -28.34 12.45 17.84
C ASP A 71 -27.22 12.34 16.80
N ILE A 72 -25.94 12.31 17.23
CA ILE A 72 -24.80 12.36 16.30
C ILE A 72 -24.47 10.98 15.72
N LYS A 73 -24.73 9.90 16.47
CA LYS A 73 -24.50 8.52 16.02
C LYS A 73 -25.42 8.14 14.84
N GLY A 74 -26.69 8.53 14.91
CA GLY A 74 -27.65 8.29 13.83
C GLY A 74 -27.31 9.04 12.53
N TYR A 75 -26.82 10.29 12.65
CA TYR A 75 -26.37 11.07 11.50
C TYR A 75 -25.13 10.46 10.82
N GLY A 76 -24.15 10.01 11.60
CA GLY A 76 -22.95 9.36 11.08
C GLY A 76 -23.27 8.05 10.34
N GLU A 77 -24.17 7.24 10.90
CA GLU A 77 -24.60 5.99 10.29
C GLU A 77 -25.38 6.23 8.98
N ALA A 78 -26.27 7.24 8.96
CA ALA A 78 -27.03 7.61 7.77
C ALA A 78 -26.12 8.10 6.62
N VAL A 79 -25.07 8.87 6.93
CA VAL A 79 -24.10 9.32 5.93
C VAL A 79 -23.26 8.16 5.40
N ALA A 80 -22.81 7.25 6.28
CA ALA A 80 -22.05 6.06 5.87
C ALA A 80 -22.87 5.15 4.94
N LYS A 81 -24.16 4.95 5.27
CA LYS A 81 -25.11 4.18 4.45
C LYS A 81 -25.29 4.79 3.05
N ARG A 82 -25.39 6.11 2.92
CA ARG A 82 -25.48 6.81 1.62
C ARG A 82 -24.22 6.69 0.78
N VAL A 83 -23.05 6.83 1.40
CA VAL A 83 -21.76 6.72 0.70
C VAL A 83 -21.56 5.30 0.19
N ALA A 84 -21.89 4.29 0.99
CA ALA A 84 -21.82 2.88 0.57
C ALA A 84 -22.72 2.59 -0.64
N LEU A 85 -23.97 3.07 -0.62
CA LEU A 85 -24.92 2.91 -1.73
C LEU A 85 -24.43 3.61 -3.00
N ALA A 86 -23.91 4.83 -2.89
CA ALA A 86 -23.40 5.60 -4.03
C ALA A 86 -22.16 4.93 -4.67
N VAL A 87 -21.27 4.38 -3.84
CA VAL A 87 -20.08 3.64 -4.31
C VAL A 87 -20.51 2.34 -5.00
N TYR A 88 -21.48 1.61 -4.44
CA TYR A 88 -22.01 0.39 -5.05
C TYR A 88 -22.67 0.69 -6.41
N ALA A 89 -23.51 1.73 -6.50
CA ALA A 89 -24.14 2.14 -7.76
C ALA A 89 -23.12 2.55 -8.83
N LEU A 90 -22.03 3.23 -8.44
CA LEU A 90 -20.94 3.61 -9.35
C LEU A 90 -20.14 2.39 -9.82
N LEU A 91 -19.82 1.45 -8.94
CA LEU A 91 -19.14 0.21 -9.31
C LEU A 91 -20.01 -0.64 -10.24
N ASN A 92 -21.28 -0.79 -9.94
CA ASN A 92 -22.18 -1.59 -10.77
C ASN A 92 -22.39 -0.96 -12.16
N LYS A 93 -22.40 0.38 -12.25
CA LYS A 93 -22.47 1.10 -13.54
C LYS A 93 -21.17 1.02 -14.36
N GLN A 94 -20.00 0.92 -13.71
CA GLN A 94 -18.70 0.80 -14.42
C GLN A 94 -18.30 -0.64 -14.75
N TYR A 95 -18.65 -1.59 -13.89
CA TYR A 95 -18.20 -2.98 -13.99
C TYR A 95 -19.33 -3.95 -14.37
N GLY A 96 -20.60 -3.62 -14.14
CA GLY A 96 -21.73 -4.46 -14.56
C GLY A 96 -21.83 -4.62 -16.08
N GLY A 97 -21.52 -3.56 -16.84
CA GLY A 97 -21.42 -3.65 -18.31
C GLY A 97 -20.27 -4.54 -18.76
N LYS A 98 -19.07 -4.38 -18.19
CA LYS A 98 -17.89 -5.18 -18.54
C LYS A 98 -18.02 -6.66 -18.17
N VAL A 99 -18.67 -6.96 -17.04
CA VAL A 99 -18.97 -8.34 -16.63
C VAL A 99 -20.06 -8.96 -17.53
N GLY A 100 -21.04 -8.16 -17.97
CA GLY A 100 -22.00 -8.54 -19.00
C GLY A 100 -21.31 -8.90 -20.31
N ASP A 101 -20.45 -8.02 -20.80
CA ASP A 101 -19.68 -8.23 -22.05
C ASP A 101 -18.79 -9.47 -21.97
N LEU A 102 -18.09 -9.67 -20.85
CA LEU A 102 -17.29 -10.87 -20.58
C LEU A 102 -18.12 -12.15 -20.57
N ARG A 103 -19.31 -12.11 -19.97
CA ARG A 103 -20.22 -13.26 -19.92
C ARG A 103 -20.80 -13.60 -21.30
N SER A 104 -21.14 -12.58 -22.09
CA SER A 104 -21.55 -12.77 -23.49
C SER A 104 -20.43 -13.36 -24.33
N TYR A 105 -19.20 -12.89 -24.17
CA TYR A 105 -18.04 -13.43 -24.87
C TYR A 105 -17.71 -14.88 -24.48
N LEU A 106 -17.86 -15.22 -23.20
CA LEU A 106 -17.72 -16.60 -22.70
C LEU A 106 -18.78 -17.54 -23.31
N MET A 107 -20.02 -17.09 -23.41
CA MET A 107 -21.10 -17.87 -24.03
C MET A 107 -20.86 -18.09 -25.52
N THR A 108 -20.40 -17.08 -26.26
CA THR A 108 -20.07 -17.27 -27.69
C THR A 108 -18.92 -18.24 -27.90
N LEU A 109 -17.89 -18.19 -27.06
CA LEU A 109 -16.77 -19.14 -27.11
C LEU A 109 -17.20 -20.56 -26.79
N GLU A 110 -18.12 -20.73 -25.84
CA GLU A 110 -18.67 -22.03 -25.47
C GLU A 110 -19.52 -22.63 -26.61
N ASP A 111 -20.34 -21.82 -27.28
CA ASP A 111 -21.10 -22.24 -28.45
C ASP A 111 -20.20 -22.61 -29.64
N GLU A 112 -19.13 -21.85 -29.88
CA GLU A 112 -18.14 -22.15 -30.91
C GLU A 112 -17.41 -23.46 -30.63
N ARG A 113 -16.98 -23.70 -29.38
CA ARG A 113 -16.38 -24.96 -28.94
C ARG A 113 -17.33 -26.13 -29.19
N ASN A 114 -18.61 -26.00 -28.81
CA ASN A 114 -19.59 -27.06 -28.97
C ASN A 114 -19.84 -27.37 -30.47
N ARG A 115 -19.94 -26.34 -31.32
CA ARG A 115 -20.04 -26.54 -32.79
C ARG A 115 -18.80 -27.18 -33.39
N ALA A 116 -17.61 -26.81 -32.91
CA ALA A 116 -16.36 -27.41 -33.36
C ALA A 116 -16.32 -28.90 -33.01
N ASN A 117 -16.71 -29.27 -31.80
CA ASN A 117 -16.75 -30.67 -31.36
C ASN A 117 -17.70 -31.51 -32.23
N VAL A 118 -18.91 -31.02 -32.53
CA VAL A 118 -19.84 -31.71 -33.42
C VAL A 118 -19.24 -31.91 -34.82
N ARG A 119 -18.55 -30.90 -35.36
CA ARG A 119 -17.85 -31.00 -36.65
C ARG A 119 -16.69 -32.00 -36.60
N TYR A 120 -15.95 -32.06 -35.49
CA TYR A 120 -14.91 -33.06 -35.30
C TYR A 120 -15.50 -34.47 -35.26
N ASP A 121 -16.59 -34.70 -34.54
CA ASP A 121 -17.26 -36.00 -34.49
C ASP A 121 -17.78 -36.44 -35.86
N GLU A 122 -18.41 -35.53 -36.61
CA GLU A 122 -18.84 -35.81 -37.99
C GLU A 122 -17.67 -36.11 -38.93
N LEU A 123 -16.59 -35.32 -38.84
CA LEU A 123 -15.39 -35.54 -39.65
C LEU A 123 -14.73 -36.87 -39.30
N MET A 124 -14.59 -37.17 -38.01
CA MET A 124 -14.05 -38.45 -37.53
C MET A 124 -14.92 -39.62 -37.98
N GLY A 125 -16.25 -39.49 -37.94
CA GLY A 125 -17.17 -40.50 -38.46
C GLY A 125 -16.98 -40.76 -39.97
N ARG A 126 -16.83 -39.69 -40.77
CA ARG A 126 -16.55 -39.81 -42.22
C ARG A 126 -15.17 -40.38 -42.50
N VAL A 127 -14.15 -39.94 -41.77
CA VAL A 127 -12.78 -40.45 -41.91
C VAL A 127 -12.71 -41.92 -41.54
N VAL A 128 -13.40 -42.36 -40.48
CA VAL A 128 -13.49 -43.78 -40.09
C VAL A 128 -14.25 -44.60 -41.14
N GLY A 129 -15.31 -44.04 -41.73
CA GLY A 129 -16.02 -44.68 -42.85
C GLY A 129 -15.15 -44.83 -44.09
N ILE A 130 -14.53 -43.74 -44.54
CA ILE A 130 -13.64 -43.70 -45.70
C ILE A 130 -12.43 -44.61 -45.47
N LEU A 131 -11.73 -44.53 -44.33
CA LEU A 131 -10.65 -45.46 -44.03
C LEU A 131 -11.16 -46.90 -43.94
N GLY A 132 -12.34 -47.15 -43.40
CA GLY A 132 -12.90 -48.50 -43.32
C GLY A 132 -13.18 -49.11 -44.70
N ASP A 133 -13.71 -48.31 -45.61
CA ASP A 133 -14.01 -48.72 -46.98
C ASP A 133 -12.75 -48.78 -47.85
N GLU A 134 -11.87 -47.77 -47.77
CA GLU A 134 -10.55 -47.77 -48.40
C GLU A 134 -9.69 -48.93 -47.88
N TYR A 135 -9.75 -49.31 -46.60
CA TYR A 135 -9.00 -50.46 -46.07
C TYR A 135 -9.58 -51.80 -46.54
N LYS A 136 -10.90 -51.88 -46.78
CA LYS A 136 -11.52 -53.06 -47.40
C LYS A 136 -11.20 -53.17 -48.88
N GLU A 137 -11.27 -52.07 -49.62
CA GLU A 137 -10.88 -51.99 -51.02
C GLU A 137 -9.39 -52.30 -51.15
N LEU A 138 -8.52 -51.63 -50.38
CA LEU A 138 -7.08 -51.88 -50.36
C LEU A 138 -6.75 -53.32 -49.96
N ARG A 139 -7.53 -53.97 -49.09
CA ARG A 139 -7.34 -55.39 -48.76
C ARG A 139 -7.78 -56.32 -49.90
N THR A 140 -8.82 -55.96 -50.62
CA THR A 140 -9.33 -56.73 -51.76
C THR A 140 -8.41 -56.58 -52.96
N ASP A 141 -7.99 -55.34 -53.24
CA ASP A 141 -6.98 -54.99 -54.22
C ASP A 141 -5.61 -55.52 -53.84
N SER A 142 -5.22 -55.51 -52.55
CA SER A 142 -3.97 -56.13 -52.11
C SER A 142 -3.99 -57.64 -52.31
N LYS A 143 -5.12 -58.32 -52.10
CA LYS A 143 -5.22 -59.75 -52.44
C LYS A 143 -5.11 -60.00 -53.93
N ALA A 144 -5.85 -59.25 -54.75
CA ALA A 144 -5.80 -59.36 -56.21
C ALA A 144 -4.42 -58.95 -56.77
N PHE A 145 -3.80 -57.95 -56.16
CA PHE A 145 -2.45 -57.50 -56.44
C PHE A 145 -1.43 -58.54 -56.00
N MET A 146 -1.55 -59.16 -54.83
CA MET A 146 -0.64 -60.22 -54.40
C MET A 146 -0.76 -61.46 -55.28
N GLU A 147 -1.96 -61.81 -55.76
CA GLU A 147 -2.18 -62.87 -56.74
C GLU A 147 -1.52 -62.53 -58.09
N LYS A 148 -1.75 -61.31 -58.60
CA LYS A 148 -1.09 -60.81 -59.81
C LYS A 148 0.42 -60.67 -59.63
N LEU A 149 0.89 -60.25 -58.47
CA LEU A 149 2.31 -60.10 -58.15
C LEU A 149 2.96 -61.47 -58.02
N THR A 150 2.29 -62.50 -57.50
CA THR A 150 2.83 -63.87 -57.48
C THR A 150 2.83 -64.51 -58.85
N THR A 151 1.86 -64.20 -59.71
CA THR A 151 1.90 -64.64 -61.13
C THR A 151 2.95 -63.88 -61.92
N VAL A 152 2.93 -62.54 -61.89
CA VAL A 152 3.88 -61.67 -62.59
C VAL A 152 5.30 -61.86 -62.07
N LEU A 153 5.56 -61.96 -60.76
CA LEU A 153 6.90 -62.32 -60.27
C LEU A 153 7.27 -63.76 -60.60
N GLY A 154 6.31 -64.69 -60.62
CA GLY A 154 6.56 -66.08 -61.00
C GLY A 154 6.90 -66.27 -62.49
N GLU A 155 6.43 -65.37 -63.34
CA GLU A 155 6.71 -65.27 -64.78
C GLU A 155 7.95 -64.39 -65.04
N ASP A 156 8.06 -63.22 -64.42
CA ASP A 156 9.19 -62.28 -64.52
C ASP A 156 10.47 -62.82 -63.88
N LEU A 157 10.44 -63.65 -62.81
CA LEU A 157 11.65 -64.32 -62.30
C LEU A 157 12.20 -65.37 -63.27
N LYS A 158 11.37 -65.86 -64.19
CA LYS A 158 11.79 -66.80 -65.24
C LYS A 158 12.24 -66.07 -66.51
N GLU A 159 11.69 -64.89 -66.78
CA GLU A 159 11.93 -64.11 -68.00
C GLU A 159 12.99 -63.01 -67.82
N SER A 160 13.10 -62.43 -66.62
CA SER A 160 14.08 -61.42 -66.28
C SER A 160 15.35 -62.08 -65.73
N LYS A 161 16.42 -62.02 -66.51
CA LYS A 161 17.79 -62.01 -65.98
C LYS A 161 17.96 -60.76 -65.12
N ILE A 162 17.39 -60.77 -63.91
CA ILE A 162 17.67 -59.76 -62.90
C ILE A 162 19.17 -59.87 -62.61
N ASP A 163 19.93 -58.83 -62.93
CA ASP A 163 21.35 -58.74 -62.57
C ASP A 163 21.47 -58.76 -61.05
N GLN A 164 21.60 -59.98 -60.49
CA GLN A 164 21.74 -60.24 -59.06
C GLN A 164 22.89 -59.42 -58.44
N GLN A 165 23.88 -59.06 -59.26
CA GLN A 165 25.00 -58.21 -58.89
C GLN A 165 24.59 -56.76 -58.63
N ALA A 166 23.75 -56.15 -59.48
CA ALA A 166 23.25 -54.79 -59.27
C ALA A 166 22.30 -54.70 -58.05
N LEU A 167 21.62 -55.81 -57.74
CA LEU A 167 20.72 -55.92 -56.59
C LEU A 167 21.51 -56.10 -55.28
N ALA A 168 22.60 -56.88 -55.32
CA ALA A 168 23.55 -57.02 -54.21
C ALA A 168 24.24 -55.70 -53.87
N GLU A 169 24.69 -54.92 -54.87
CA GLU A 169 25.29 -53.60 -54.65
C GLU A 169 24.31 -52.62 -53.96
N LYS A 170 23.06 -52.55 -54.43
CA LYS A 170 22.03 -51.71 -53.80
C LYS A 170 21.69 -52.15 -52.37
N LEU A 171 21.72 -53.45 -52.08
CA LEU A 171 21.49 -53.96 -50.74
C LEU A 171 22.62 -53.57 -49.77
N VAL A 172 23.87 -53.61 -50.23
CA VAL A 172 25.03 -53.15 -49.44
C VAL A 172 24.91 -51.66 -49.12
N ASP A 173 24.48 -50.83 -50.07
CA ASP A 173 24.23 -49.40 -49.83
C ASP A 173 23.10 -49.18 -48.80
N ILE A 174 22.02 -49.96 -48.86
CA ILE A 174 20.91 -49.88 -47.89
C ILE A 174 21.37 -50.26 -46.48
N ASP A 175 22.19 -51.30 -46.35
CA ASP A 175 22.72 -51.71 -45.05
C ASP A 175 23.70 -50.67 -44.48
N GLY A 176 24.55 -50.06 -45.32
CA GLY A 176 25.38 -48.92 -44.92
C GLY A 176 24.57 -47.70 -44.45
N LEU A 177 23.45 -47.40 -45.11
CA LEU A 177 22.51 -46.36 -44.67
C LEU A 177 21.85 -46.71 -43.34
N ARG A 178 21.47 -47.97 -43.12
CA ARG A 178 20.89 -48.44 -41.84
C ARG A 178 21.87 -48.28 -40.69
N ASP A 179 23.14 -48.63 -40.88
CA ASP A 179 24.19 -48.46 -39.87
C ASP A 179 24.41 -46.99 -39.53
N ARG A 180 24.35 -46.11 -40.55
CA ARG A 180 24.44 -44.67 -40.33
C ARG A 180 23.22 -44.12 -39.58
N ILE A 181 22.01 -44.57 -39.92
CA ILE A 181 20.78 -44.23 -39.19
C ILE A 181 20.88 -44.68 -37.72
N LYS A 182 21.40 -45.89 -37.47
CA LYS A 182 21.57 -46.41 -36.11
C LYS A 182 22.58 -45.59 -35.31
N THR A 183 23.69 -45.21 -35.92
CA THR A 183 24.71 -44.35 -35.28
C THR A 183 24.15 -42.96 -34.99
N LEU A 184 23.47 -42.35 -35.97
CA LEU A 184 22.81 -41.04 -35.80
C LEU A 184 21.70 -41.08 -34.74
N GLY A 185 20.98 -42.21 -34.62
CA GLY A 185 19.98 -42.42 -33.57
C GLY A 185 20.58 -42.36 -32.18
N LYS A 186 21.72 -43.04 -31.97
CA LYS A 186 22.46 -43.01 -30.70
C LYS A 186 23.04 -41.63 -30.40
N GLU A 187 23.61 -40.93 -31.39
CA GLU A 187 24.11 -39.56 -31.21
C GLU A 187 22.99 -38.60 -30.84
N LYS A 188 21.82 -38.71 -31.47
CA LYS A 188 20.64 -37.91 -31.09
C LYS A 188 20.20 -38.18 -29.66
N GLU A 189 20.13 -39.45 -29.27
CA GLU A 189 19.75 -39.86 -27.91
C GLU A 189 20.73 -39.30 -26.86
N HIS A 190 22.04 -39.42 -27.11
CA HIS A 190 23.05 -38.81 -26.26
C HIS A 190 22.93 -37.28 -26.18
N GLN A 191 22.73 -36.60 -27.32
CA GLN A 191 22.53 -35.15 -27.33
C GLN A 191 21.28 -34.74 -26.55
N THR A 192 20.19 -35.51 -26.64
CA THR A 192 18.98 -35.21 -25.86
C THR A 192 19.24 -35.35 -24.36
N GLU A 193 19.96 -36.39 -23.93
CA GLU A 193 20.34 -36.56 -22.53
C GLU A 193 21.23 -35.41 -22.03
N GLU A 194 22.21 -34.98 -22.82
CA GLU A 194 23.08 -33.84 -22.47
C GLU A 194 22.30 -32.52 -22.35
N TYR A 195 21.38 -32.24 -23.28
CA TYR A 195 20.56 -31.04 -23.22
C TYR A 195 19.58 -31.08 -22.04
N GLU A 196 19.00 -32.24 -21.73
CA GLU A 196 18.16 -32.42 -20.54
C GLU A 196 18.95 -32.20 -19.25
N ALA A 197 20.19 -32.70 -19.17
CA ALA A 197 21.10 -32.46 -18.05
C ALA A 197 21.45 -30.97 -17.90
N GLN A 198 21.73 -30.27 -19.00
CA GLN A 198 22.00 -28.82 -18.95
C GLN A 198 20.77 -28.02 -18.53
N ILE A 199 19.59 -28.36 -19.05
CA ILE A 199 18.34 -27.70 -18.67
C ILE A 199 18.03 -27.91 -17.19
N THR A 200 18.27 -29.11 -16.66
CA THR A 200 18.05 -29.39 -15.24
C THR A 200 19.05 -28.64 -14.35
N SER A 201 20.33 -28.57 -14.72
CA SER A 201 21.35 -27.76 -14.01
C SER A 201 20.99 -26.28 -13.99
N LEU A 202 20.69 -25.70 -15.15
CA LEU A 202 20.31 -24.28 -15.26
C LEU A 202 19.04 -23.98 -14.48
N ARG A 203 18.06 -24.89 -14.48
CA ARG A 203 16.85 -24.75 -13.67
C ARG A 203 17.14 -24.78 -12.18
N SER A 204 18.03 -25.65 -11.70
CA SER A 204 18.42 -25.64 -10.29
C SER A 204 19.14 -24.35 -9.90
N GLU A 205 20.11 -23.90 -10.71
CA GLU A 205 20.85 -22.66 -10.47
C GLU A 205 19.92 -21.45 -10.42
N HIS A 206 19.04 -21.30 -11.42
CA HIS A 206 18.06 -20.22 -11.44
C HIS A 206 17.10 -20.27 -10.25
N ASN A 207 16.72 -21.47 -9.77
CA ASN A 207 15.83 -21.61 -8.64
C ASN A 207 16.53 -21.25 -7.32
N GLU A 208 17.81 -21.57 -7.18
CA GLU A 208 18.66 -21.15 -6.06
C GLU A 208 18.85 -19.63 -6.05
N GLU A 209 19.18 -19.02 -7.19
CA GLU A 209 19.30 -17.56 -7.32
C GLU A 209 17.98 -16.85 -7.00
N ALA A 210 16.87 -17.35 -7.53
CA ALA A 210 15.54 -16.81 -7.22
C ALA A 210 15.19 -16.96 -5.73
N GLY A 211 15.61 -18.06 -5.09
CA GLY A 211 15.48 -18.27 -3.64
C GLY A 211 16.29 -17.25 -2.85
N ASN A 212 17.55 -17.04 -3.22
CA ASN A 212 18.45 -16.08 -2.58
C ASN A 212 17.93 -14.64 -2.70
N LEU A 213 17.47 -14.24 -3.89
CA LEU A 213 16.89 -12.91 -4.12
C LEU A 213 15.61 -12.72 -3.31
N ARG A 214 14.73 -13.73 -3.23
CA ARG A 214 13.54 -13.68 -2.37
C ARG A 214 13.89 -13.51 -0.90
N ALA A 215 14.93 -14.19 -0.42
CA ALA A 215 15.40 -14.04 0.96
C ALA A 215 15.92 -12.62 1.23
N GLN A 216 16.71 -12.05 0.31
CA GLN A 216 17.19 -10.67 0.43
C GLN A 216 16.05 -9.65 0.41
N ILE A 217 15.03 -9.85 -0.45
CA ILE A 217 13.84 -9.00 -0.48
C ILE A 217 13.11 -9.05 0.87
N ALA A 218 12.91 -10.25 1.43
CA ALA A 218 12.26 -10.40 2.74
C ALA A 218 13.06 -9.73 3.87
N GLU A 219 14.38 -9.80 3.84
CA GLU A 219 15.25 -9.11 4.78
C GLU A 219 15.14 -7.59 4.65
N LEU A 220 15.19 -7.06 3.42
CA LEU A 220 15.02 -5.62 3.16
C LEU A 220 13.65 -5.11 3.61
N ASP A 221 12.58 -5.86 3.36
CA ASP A 221 11.23 -5.54 3.83
C ASP A 221 11.16 -5.48 5.36
N SER A 222 11.83 -6.40 6.05
CA SER A 222 11.91 -6.37 7.52
C SER A 222 12.63 -5.12 8.03
N ARG A 223 13.73 -4.73 7.38
CA ARG A 223 14.51 -3.54 7.73
C ARG A 223 13.75 -2.25 7.46
N ILE A 224 13.01 -2.17 6.36
CA ILE A 224 12.14 -1.04 6.03
C ILE A 224 11.08 -0.85 7.13
N LYS A 225 10.40 -1.93 7.55
CA LYS A 225 9.40 -1.86 8.63
C LYS A 225 9.99 -1.34 9.94
N THR A 226 11.18 -1.81 10.32
CA THR A 226 11.89 -1.31 11.50
C THR A 226 12.20 0.18 11.38
N LEU A 227 12.78 0.62 10.25
CA LEU A 227 13.10 2.02 10.02
C LEU A 227 11.85 2.93 10.00
N GLU A 228 10.73 2.44 9.47
CA GLU A 228 9.46 3.15 9.50
C GLU A 228 8.95 3.33 10.94
N SER A 229 9.08 2.30 11.78
CA SER A 229 8.74 2.40 13.20
C SER A 229 9.62 3.41 13.96
N GLU A 230 10.93 3.39 13.72
CA GLU A 230 11.89 4.32 14.33
C GLU A 230 11.65 5.77 13.88
N LYS A 231 11.30 5.96 12.59
CA LYS A 231 10.93 7.29 12.09
C LYS A 231 9.67 7.80 12.78
N ALA A 232 8.68 6.94 13.03
CA ALA A 232 7.46 7.32 13.73
C ALA A 232 7.74 7.73 15.19
N THR A 233 8.58 6.98 15.91
CA THR A 233 8.98 7.33 17.29
C THR A 233 9.74 8.65 17.33
N LEU A 234 10.76 8.82 16.48
CA LEU A 234 11.53 10.08 16.39
C LEU A 234 10.64 11.29 16.05
N THR A 235 9.63 11.10 15.20
CA THR A 235 8.68 12.18 14.86
C THR A 235 7.84 12.56 16.07
N SER A 236 7.41 11.59 16.88
CA SER A 236 6.70 11.82 18.14
C SER A 236 7.58 12.56 19.15
N ASP A 237 8.82 12.10 19.33
CA ASP A 237 9.77 12.71 20.27
C ASP A 237 10.09 14.15 19.89
N LEU A 238 10.28 14.44 18.60
CA LEU A 238 10.49 15.79 18.09
C LEU A 238 9.27 16.68 18.35
N ALA A 239 8.05 16.17 18.15
CA ALA A 239 6.83 16.89 18.46
C ALA A 239 6.71 17.21 19.96
N GLN A 240 7.04 16.24 20.82
CA GLN A 240 7.05 16.42 22.27
C GLN A 240 8.09 17.47 22.68
N LEU A 241 9.32 17.37 22.18
CA LEU A 241 10.39 18.31 22.49
C LEU A 241 10.04 19.75 22.05
N LYS A 242 9.37 19.91 20.90
CA LYS A 242 8.83 21.21 20.47
C LYS A 242 7.76 21.74 21.42
N SER A 243 6.89 20.87 21.94
CA SER A 243 5.89 21.26 22.94
C SER A 243 6.57 21.72 24.23
N ASP A 244 7.52 20.94 24.75
CA ASP A 244 8.24 21.24 25.98
C ASP A 244 9.04 22.54 25.86
N TYR A 245 9.70 22.77 24.71
CA TYR A 245 10.36 24.03 24.40
C TYR A 245 9.39 25.22 24.47
N ASN A 246 8.21 25.10 23.87
CA ASN A 246 7.20 26.16 23.89
C ASN A 246 6.66 26.42 25.30
N GLN A 247 6.49 25.37 26.11
CA GLN A 247 6.08 25.49 27.51
C GLN A 247 7.16 26.19 28.34
N LEU A 248 8.42 25.80 28.19
CA LEU A 248 9.55 26.42 28.87
C LEU A 248 9.67 27.90 28.50
N LYS A 249 9.53 28.23 27.22
CA LYS A 249 9.52 29.63 26.75
C LYS A 249 8.41 30.45 27.40
N LYS A 250 7.19 29.89 27.53
CA LYS A 250 6.09 30.55 28.25
C LYS A 250 6.39 30.72 29.73
N ALA A 251 6.92 29.68 30.39
CA ALA A 251 7.27 29.74 31.81
C ALA A 251 8.30 30.84 32.11
N ILE A 252 9.31 31.00 31.24
CA ILE A 252 10.31 32.07 31.35
C ILE A 252 9.66 33.45 31.20
N ALA A 253 8.76 33.63 30.23
CA ALA A 253 8.05 34.90 30.06
C ALA A 253 7.16 35.24 31.28
N THR A 254 6.48 34.25 31.86
CA THR A 254 5.68 34.43 33.07
C THR A 254 6.55 34.76 34.28
N LEU A 255 7.69 34.08 34.44
CA LEU A 255 8.61 34.33 35.55
C LEU A 255 9.14 35.78 35.52
N ALA A 256 9.49 36.29 34.34
CA ALA A 256 9.95 37.68 34.19
C ALA A 256 8.87 38.70 34.63
N GLY A 257 7.59 38.42 34.42
CA GLY A 257 6.49 39.28 34.86
C GLY A 257 6.07 39.09 36.33
N ALA A 258 6.47 37.98 36.96
CA ALA A 258 6.08 37.64 38.33
C ALA A 258 7.04 38.18 39.39
N ILE A 259 8.19 38.75 39.00
CA ILE A 259 9.17 39.31 39.95
C ILE A 259 8.66 40.70 40.41
N PRO A 260 8.34 40.89 41.70
CA PRO A 260 7.79 42.15 42.20
C PRO A 260 8.95 43.12 42.50
N TYR A 261 9.52 43.72 41.45
CA TYR A 261 10.68 44.61 41.55
C TYR A 261 10.46 45.78 42.53
N GLU A 262 9.24 46.30 42.60
CA GLU A 262 8.86 47.39 43.51
C GLU A 262 8.83 46.95 44.98
N GLU A 263 8.31 45.75 45.27
CA GLU A 263 8.29 45.21 46.64
C GLU A 263 9.70 44.87 47.12
N ILE A 264 10.54 44.34 46.23
CA ILE A 264 11.96 44.08 46.50
C ILE A 264 12.68 45.40 46.78
N GLY A 265 12.45 46.43 45.95
CA GLY A 265 12.99 47.76 46.17
C GLY A 265 12.59 48.37 47.50
N GLY A 266 11.32 48.25 47.89
CA GLY A 266 10.81 48.74 49.17
C GLY A 266 11.49 48.08 50.38
N LYS A 267 11.50 46.74 50.43
CA LYS A 267 12.10 45.99 51.54
C LYS A 267 13.61 46.17 51.62
N LEU A 268 14.30 46.03 50.49
CA LEU A 268 15.76 46.15 50.46
C LEU A 268 16.22 47.60 50.69
N GLY A 269 15.44 48.59 50.23
CA GLY A 269 15.72 50.00 50.51
C GLY A 269 15.62 50.34 52.00
N GLU A 270 14.70 49.71 52.73
CA GLU A 270 14.59 49.82 54.19
C GLU A 270 15.79 49.19 54.91
N GLU A 271 16.16 47.96 54.52
CA GLU A 271 17.30 47.25 55.09
C GLU A 271 18.62 47.97 54.83
N LEU A 272 18.85 48.47 53.61
CA LEU A 272 20.04 49.25 53.25
C LEU A 272 20.11 50.58 54.01
N TYR A 273 18.97 51.25 54.21
CA TYR A 273 18.93 52.47 55.00
C TYR A 273 19.26 52.20 56.47
N GLY A 274 18.72 51.12 57.05
CA GLY A 274 19.08 50.67 58.40
C GLY A 274 20.57 50.36 58.53
N PHE A 275 21.14 49.64 57.57
CA PHE A 275 22.57 49.33 57.54
C PHE A 275 23.45 50.58 57.46
N ILE A 276 23.06 51.57 56.66
CA ILE A 276 23.78 52.85 56.58
C ILE A 276 23.72 53.59 57.92
N LEU A 277 22.61 53.53 58.66
CA LEU A 277 22.54 54.14 59.98
C LEU A 277 23.42 53.41 61.00
N ASP A 278 23.40 52.07 61.00
CA ASP A 278 24.14 51.25 61.96
C ASP A 278 25.66 51.25 61.73
N ASP A 279 26.11 51.32 60.47
CA ASP A 279 27.53 51.27 60.08
C ASP A 279 28.16 52.68 59.90
N SER A 280 27.34 53.73 59.83
CA SER A 280 27.84 55.08 59.63
C SER A 280 28.48 55.66 60.89
N LYS A 281 29.73 56.10 60.75
CA LYS A 281 30.42 56.93 61.76
C LYS A 281 29.92 58.38 61.81
N VAL A 282 28.92 58.72 61.01
CA VAL A 282 28.34 60.06 60.92
C VAL A 282 27.21 60.18 61.95
N PRO A 283 27.22 61.20 62.83
CA PRO A 283 26.16 61.38 63.82
C PRO A 283 24.75 61.44 63.20
N ASP A 284 23.79 60.77 63.83
CA ASP A 284 22.39 60.66 63.38
C ASP A 284 21.77 62.01 63.01
N MET A 285 22.17 63.07 63.71
CA MET A 285 21.67 64.43 63.50
C MET A 285 22.06 65.00 62.12
N VAL A 286 23.20 64.58 61.56
CA VAL A 286 23.66 64.98 60.22
C VAL A 286 22.93 64.19 59.14
N ILE A 287 22.71 62.88 59.36
CA ILE A 287 21.94 62.03 58.44
C ILE A 287 20.47 62.48 58.42
N ALA A 288 19.89 62.76 59.57
CA ALA A 288 18.54 63.33 59.69
C ALA A 288 18.43 64.75 59.10
N GLY A 289 19.48 65.56 59.22
CA GLY A 289 19.57 66.88 58.60
C GLY A 289 19.60 66.81 57.07
N LEU A 290 20.40 65.90 56.51
CA LEU A 290 20.44 65.62 55.06
C LEU A 290 19.16 64.96 54.57
N GLY A 291 18.52 64.14 55.40
CA GLY A 291 17.22 63.51 55.15
C GLY A 291 16.08 64.50 54.85
N LYS A 292 16.20 65.77 55.29
CA LYS A 292 15.26 66.84 54.95
C LYS A 292 15.38 67.33 53.50
N PHE A 293 16.51 67.08 52.85
CA PHE A 293 16.81 67.49 51.48
C PHE A 293 16.82 66.30 50.51
N ILE A 294 17.20 65.11 51.00
CA ILE A 294 17.32 63.88 50.20
C ILE A 294 16.66 62.73 50.95
N ASP A 295 15.62 62.15 50.37
CA ASP A 295 14.98 60.95 50.90
C ASP A 295 15.81 59.71 50.53
N PHE A 296 16.85 59.42 51.33
CA PHE A 296 17.78 58.31 51.10
C PHE A 296 17.05 56.97 51.02
N ARG A 297 16.00 56.76 51.81
CA ARG A 297 15.20 55.52 51.80
C ARG A 297 14.54 55.34 50.43
N LYS A 298 13.96 56.40 49.87
CA LYS A 298 13.39 56.38 48.52
C LYS A 298 14.45 56.11 47.44
N TYR A 299 15.60 56.77 47.49
CA TYR A 299 16.66 56.58 46.49
C TYR A 299 17.31 55.19 46.56
N LEU A 300 17.56 54.67 47.76
CA LEU A 300 18.05 53.30 47.96
C LEU A 300 17.03 52.27 47.50
N GLY A 301 15.74 52.49 47.77
CA GLY A 301 14.68 51.62 47.26
C GLY A 301 14.57 51.64 45.74
N MET A 302 14.72 52.81 45.10
CA MET A 302 14.80 52.91 43.64
C MET A 302 16.04 52.22 43.06
N ALA A 303 17.19 52.33 43.71
CA ALA A 303 18.42 51.66 43.29
C ALA A 303 18.31 50.13 43.43
N ALA A 304 17.72 49.65 44.52
CA ALA A 304 17.45 48.23 44.74
C ALA A 304 16.44 47.65 43.73
N ALA A 305 15.35 48.37 43.45
CA ALA A 305 14.38 47.98 42.42
C ALA A 305 15.04 47.88 41.04
N LYS A 306 15.85 48.88 40.67
CA LYS A 306 16.58 48.91 39.40
C LYS A 306 17.63 47.79 39.31
N GLY A 307 18.36 47.53 40.39
CA GLY A 307 19.30 46.40 40.46
C GLY A 307 18.60 45.04 40.32
N ALA A 308 17.43 44.87 40.93
CA ALA A 308 16.61 43.67 40.77
C ALA A 308 16.09 43.51 39.33
N GLU A 309 15.69 44.61 38.69
CA GLU A 309 15.28 44.62 37.27
C GLU A 309 16.44 44.23 36.34
N GLU A 310 17.62 44.79 36.54
CA GLU A 310 18.83 44.45 35.77
C GLU A 310 19.26 43.00 35.97
N ALA A 311 19.22 42.49 37.21
CA ALA A 311 19.47 41.08 37.50
C ALA A 311 18.44 40.15 36.82
N GLY A 312 17.16 40.55 36.82
CA GLY A 312 16.09 39.84 36.11
C GLY A 312 16.31 39.80 34.60
N LYS A 313 16.72 40.93 33.98
CA LYS A 313 17.08 41.00 32.57
C LYS A 313 18.26 40.09 32.24
N HIS A 314 19.33 40.13 33.04
CA HIS A 314 20.51 39.30 32.82
C HIS A 314 20.20 37.80 32.97
N ALA A 315 19.34 37.42 33.92
CA ALA A 315 18.86 36.04 34.06
C ALA A 315 18.03 35.60 32.83
N GLY A 316 17.13 36.47 32.36
CA GLY A 316 16.33 36.23 31.16
C GLY A 316 17.17 36.10 29.88
N GLU A 317 18.19 36.94 29.70
CA GLU A 317 19.13 36.85 28.58
C GLU A 317 19.95 35.56 28.61
N THR A 318 20.38 35.14 29.79
CA THR A 318 21.12 33.87 29.98
C THR A 318 20.24 32.69 29.61
N LEU A 319 18.99 32.66 30.09
CA LEU A 319 18.01 31.63 29.77
C LEU A 319 17.68 31.60 28.28
N ASN A 320 17.48 32.76 27.65
CA ASN A 320 17.23 32.85 26.20
C ASN A 320 18.43 32.38 25.38
N ARG A 321 19.67 32.66 25.81
CA ARG A 321 20.88 32.15 25.16
C ARG A 321 20.99 30.63 25.25
N VAL A 322 20.57 30.03 26.36
CA VAL A 322 20.49 28.58 26.52
C VAL A 322 19.41 27.96 25.63
N LEU A 323 18.28 28.66 25.44
CA LEU A 323 17.19 28.23 24.55
C LEU A 323 17.47 28.40 23.04
N GLN A 324 18.53 29.10 22.66
CA GLN A 324 18.90 29.34 21.25
C GLN A 324 20.05 28.45 20.75
N LYS A 325 20.70 27.71 21.64
CA LYS A 325 21.69 26.68 21.30
C LYS A 325 21.01 25.34 21.05
#